data_AF-A0AAU8FCE9-F1
#
_entry.id   AF-A0AAU8FCE9-F1
#
_cell.length_a   1.000
_cell.length_b   1.000
_cell.length_c   1.000
_cell.angle_alpha   90.00
_cell.angle_beta   90.00
_cell.angle_gamma   90.00
#
_symmetry.space_group_name_H-M   'P 1'
#
loop_
_entity.id
_entity.type
_entity.pdbx_description
1 polymer ?
#
loop_
_entity_poly.entity_id
_entity_poly.type
_entity_poly.pdbx_seq_one_letter_code
_entity_poly.pdbx_strand_id
1 'polypeptide(L)'
;MAKRKKADMADHDRDDLLKMHSYKDAIRRTAGAYVLYPGAGVYKRKGFHELIPGLGAFAIRPSRTDSGRDELKRFLNDVVAHFQNRASQREKVAFRNFTIYNERSADELREPLPEAVGKNRDLIPDDTFVLVGYYKNDSHLTWIRKHNLYNFRTGARAGSLALGVREVNARYLLLHGPGETVSGMLFKVRSPAPRLFSKQDLLQKGYPAPSRELYLVYETDPEVEPEFLQMRWDVTRLPGYRANRASGLPFSVSLTELMKALVK
;
A
#
# COMPACT_ATOMS: atom_id res chain seq x y z
N MET A 1 39.84 32.87 33.85
CA MET A 1 39.19 33.64 32.77
C MET A 1 39.73 33.17 31.43
N ALA A 2 39.00 32.32 30.71
CA ALA A 2 39.35 31.90 29.37
C ALA A 2 38.28 32.43 28.41
N LYS A 3 38.59 33.48 27.66
CA LYS A 3 37.78 33.95 26.53
C LYS A 3 37.71 32.81 25.51
N ARG A 4 36.57 32.12 25.45
CA ARG A 4 36.23 31.27 24.30
C ARG A 4 36.20 32.17 23.07
N LYS A 5 37.20 32.03 22.20
CA LYS A 5 37.15 32.54 20.83
C LYS A 5 35.87 31.98 20.18
N LYS A 6 34.91 32.85 19.88
CA LYS A 6 33.82 32.56 18.94
C LYS A 6 34.51 32.20 17.63
N ALA A 7 34.47 30.93 17.27
CA ALA A 7 34.81 30.49 15.93
C ALA A 7 33.81 31.14 14.96
N ASP A 8 34.33 31.67 13.85
CA ASP A 8 33.58 32.20 12.71
C ASP A 8 32.65 31.11 12.13
N MET A 9 31.47 30.95 12.71
CA MET A 9 30.51 29.95 12.27
C MET A 9 29.12 30.57 12.18
N ALA A 10 28.77 30.90 10.93
CA ALA A 10 27.45 31.19 10.40
C ALA A 10 26.75 32.47 10.91
N ASP A 11 26.59 33.45 10.01
CA ASP A 11 25.96 34.76 10.23
C ASP A 11 24.42 34.70 10.28
N HIS A 12 23.84 33.53 10.60
CA HIS A 12 22.40 33.34 10.80
C HIS A 12 22.11 32.97 12.24
N ASP A 13 21.12 33.63 12.84
CA ASP A 13 20.74 33.32 14.22
C ASP A 13 20.10 31.92 14.28
N ARG A 14 20.59 31.09 15.21
CA ARG A 14 20.04 29.76 15.46
C ARG A 14 18.57 29.84 15.85
N ASP A 15 18.18 30.92 16.53
CA ASP A 15 16.80 31.15 16.94
C ASP A 15 15.87 31.36 15.74
N ASP A 16 16.36 31.99 14.67
CA ASP A 16 15.57 32.17 13.45
C ASP A 16 15.37 30.84 12.69
N LEU A 17 16.39 29.98 12.67
CA LEU A 17 16.23 28.63 12.12
C LEU A 17 15.22 27.79 12.92
N LEU A 18 15.17 27.95 14.24
CA LEU A 18 14.18 27.29 15.10
C LEU A 18 12.76 27.80 14.86
N LYS A 19 12.58 29.12 14.68
CA LYS A 19 11.28 29.70 14.28
C LYS A 19 10.84 29.13 12.93
N MET A 20 11.75 29.06 11.96
CA MET A 20 11.44 28.52 10.62
C MET A 20 11.08 27.03 10.65
N HIS A 21 11.72 26.24 11.52
CA HIS A 21 11.30 24.86 11.76
C HIS A 21 9.89 24.79 12.35
N SER A 22 9.59 25.67 13.32
CA SER A 22 8.27 25.73 13.97
C SER A 22 7.17 26.06 12.96
N TYR A 23 7.38 27.04 12.08
CA TYR A 23 6.41 27.39 11.04
C TYR A 23 6.22 26.27 10.00
N LYS A 24 7.32 25.64 9.59
CA LYS A 24 7.27 24.50 8.66
C LYS A 24 6.41 23.37 9.19
N ASP A 25 6.54 23.06 10.48
CA ASP A 25 5.82 21.96 11.11
C ASP A 25 4.36 22.35 11.44
N ALA A 26 4.12 23.63 11.76
CA ALA A 26 2.78 24.13 12.08
C ALA A 26 1.85 24.19 10.84
N ILE A 27 2.39 24.50 9.66
CA ILE A 27 1.60 24.57 8.43
C ILE A 27 1.64 23.21 7.73
N ARG A 28 0.50 22.51 7.75
CA ARG A 28 0.36 21.20 7.10
C ARG A 28 0.75 21.29 5.62
N ARG A 29 1.46 20.25 5.13
CA ARG A 29 1.91 20.09 3.73
C ARG A 29 2.98 21.11 3.28
N THR A 30 3.67 21.77 4.21
CA THR A 30 4.83 22.62 3.89
C THR A 30 6.03 21.77 3.48
N ALA A 31 6.54 21.99 2.26
CA ALA A 31 7.69 21.25 1.73
C ALA A 31 9.04 21.75 2.27
N GLY A 32 9.13 23.03 2.60
CA GLY A 32 10.33 23.64 3.16
C GLY A 32 10.09 25.06 3.63
N ALA A 33 11.00 25.56 4.47
CA ALA A 33 11.00 26.93 4.95
C ALA A 33 12.38 27.54 4.71
N TYR A 34 12.42 28.77 4.18
CA TYR A 34 13.64 29.42 3.74
C TYR A 34 13.73 30.86 4.25
N VAL A 35 14.89 31.26 4.74
CA VAL A 35 15.14 32.63 5.21
C VAL A 35 16.23 33.29 4.35
N LEU A 36 16.04 34.58 4.05
CA LEU A 36 17.08 35.43 3.47
C LEU A 36 17.66 36.28 4.60
N TYR A 37 18.98 36.33 4.70
CA TYR A 37 19.65 37.09 5.76
C TYR A 37 20.89 37.82 5.23
N PRO A 38 21.26 38.97 5.82
CA PRO A 38 22.50 39.64 5.45
C PRO A 38 23.68 38.79 5.92
N GLY A 39 24.65 38.47 5.06
CA GLY A 39 25.87 37.83 5.55
C GLY A 39 26.64 36.93 4.61
N ALA A 40 27.64 36.27 5.20
CA ALA A 40 28.61 35.29 4.70
C ALA A 40 28.06 34.01 4.00
N GLY A 41 27.69 33.06 4.84
CA GLY A 41 27.55 31.66 4.43
C GLY A 41 26.17 31.33 3.87
N VAL A 42 26.07 30.23 3.14
CA VAL A 42 24.78 29.58 2.87
C VAL A 42 24.64 28.39 3.79
N TYR A 43 23.45 28.22 4.36
CA TYR A 43 23.09 27.02 5.11
C TYR A 43 21.94 26.30 4.43
N LYS A 44 22.17 25.07 3.98
CA LYS A 44 21.11 24.21 3.44
C LYS A 44 21.10 22.92 4.22
N ARG A 45 19.99 22.64 4.92
CA ARG A 45 19.76 21.35 5.55
C ARG A 45 18.85 20.52 4.63
N LYS A 46 19.45 19.58 3.90
CA LYS A 46 18.70 18.61 3.12
C LYS A 46 17.97 17.67 4.08
N GLY A 47 16.67 17.51 3.86
CA GLY A 47 15.85 16.53 4.58
C GLY A 47 15.67 15.33 3.67
N PHE A 48 16.26 14.18 4.04
CA PHE A 48 16.26 12.95 3.24
C PHE A 48 16.75 13.13 1.79
N HIS A 49 16.81 12.05 1.01
CA HIS A 49 17.48 11.96 -0.29
C HIS A 49 16.81 12.76 -1.45
N GLU A 50 16.12 13.88 -1.18
CA GLU A 50 15.44 14.69 -2.20
C GLU A 50 16.08 16.07 -2.44
N LEU A 51 15.80 16.63 -3.62
CA LEU A 51 16.40 17.87 -4.13
C LEU A 51 15.94 19.11 -3.36
N ILE A 52 14.68 19.14 -2.88
CA ILE A 52 14.16 20.25 -2.08
C ILE A 52 14.63 20.08 -0.62
N PRO A 53 15.51 20.97 -0.11
CA PRO A 53 15.91 20.94 1.28
C PRO A 53 14.74 21.36 2.16
N GLY A 54 14.52 20.62 3.25
CA GLY A 54 13.42 20.91 4.17
C GLY A 54 13.59 22.22 4.95
N LEU A 55 14.81 22.74 5.09
CA LEU A 55 15.12 24.03 5.72
C LEU A 55 16.35 24.65 5.04
N GLY A 56 16.33 25.96 4.76
CA GLY A 56 17.49 26.65 4.20
C GLY A 56 17.58 28.11 4.62
N ALA A 57 18.80 28.63 4.68
CA ALA A 57 19.10 30.03 4.91
C ALA A 57 20.07 30.49 3.83
N PHE A 58 19.69 31.54 3.10
CA PHE A 58 20.46 32.12 2.01
C PHE A 58 20.97 33.49 2.42
N ALA A 59 22.28 33.62 2.39
CA ALA A 59 22.96 34.89 2.57
C ALA A 59 22.72 35.82 1.35
N ILE A 60 22.36 37.07 1.60
CA ILE A 60 22.32 38.14 0.59
C ILE A 60 23.24 39.28 1.04
N ARG A 61 23.94 39.90 0.09
CA ARG A 61 24.84 41.03 0.38
C ARG A 61 24.71 42.15 -0.65
N PRO A 62 24.92 43.42 -0.24
CA PRO A 62 25.02 44.55 -1.17
C PRO A 62 26.41 44.53 -1.85
N SER A 63 26.60 43.60 -2.79
CA SER A 63 27.82 43.49 -3.61
C SER A 63 27.45 43.47 -5.10
N ARG A 64 28.31 44.06 -5.94
CA ARG A 64 28.11 44.04 -7.41
C ARG A 64 28.53 42.72 -8.04
N THR A 65 29.36 41.92 -7.36
CA THR A 65 29.98 40.70 -7.91
C THR A 65 29.56 39.42 -7.18
N ASP A 66 29.39 39.47 -5.86
CA ASP A 66 28.98 38.31 -5.03
C ASP A 66 27.87 38.71 -4.07
N SER A 67 26.65 38.82 -4.60
CA SER A 67 25.46 39.25 -3.86
C SER A 67 24.67 38.11 -3.21
N GLY A 68 25.07 36.85 -3.41
CA GLY A 68 24.29 35.66 -3.06
C GLY A 68 23.06 35.41 -3.94
N ARG A 69 22.74 36.33 -4.86
CA ARG A 69 21.56 36.25 -5.75
C ARG A 69 21.61 35.07 -6.71
N ASP A 70 22.79 34.73 -7.21
CA ASP A 70 22.93 33.62 -8.15
C ASP A 70 22.65 32.27 -7.49
N GLU A 71 23.03 32.10 -6.23
CA GLU A 71 22.75 30.87 -5.47
C GLU A 71 21.27 30.73 -5.15
N LEU A 72 20.60 31.83 -4.83
CA LEU A 72 19.15 31.87 -4.68
C LEU A 72 18.45 31.58 -6.02
N LYS A 73 18.91 32.18 -7.12
CA LYS A 73 18.34 31.93 -8.46
C LYS A 73 18.50 30.47 -8.88
N ARG A 74 19.70 29.88 -8.70
CA ARG A 74 19.94 28.46 -8.94
C ARG A 74 19.01 27.60 -8.09
N PHE A 75 18.90 27.91 -6.80
CA PHE A 75 17.99 27.21 -5.90
C PHE A 75 16.52 27.28 -6.36
N LEU A 76 16.02 28.45 -6.73
CA LEU A 76 14.65 28.59 -7.23
C LEU A 76 14.43 27.80 -8.52
N ASN A 77 15.41 27.78 -9.43
CA ASN A 77 15.36 26.96 -10.64
C ASN A 77 15.33 25.46 -10.30
N ASP A 78 16.15 25.00 -9.34
CA ASP A 78 16.15 23.61 -8.88
C ASP A 78 14.79 23.23 -8.27
N VAL A 79 14.18 24.13 -7.50
CA VAL A 79 12.82 23.93 -6.95
C VAL A 79 11.81 23.79 -8.07
N VAL A 80 11.80 24.70 -9.06
CA VAL A 80 10.88 24.62 -10.20
C VAL A 80 11.05 23.31 -10.95
N ALA A 81 12.29 22.91 -11.25
CA ALA A 81 12.59 21.64 -11.91
C ALA A 81 12.10 20.44 -11.08
N HIS A 82 12.23 20.48 -9.75
CA HIS A 82 11.69 19.44 -8.88
C HIS A 82 10.17 19.37 -8.91
N PHE A 83 9.46 20.50 -8.93
CA PHE A 83 8.00 20.52 -9.05
C PHE A 83 7.50 20.02 -10.42
N GLN A 84 8.30 20.19 -11.47
CA GLN A 84 8.04 19.58 -12.77
C GLN A 84 8.20 18.05 -12.74
N ASN A 85 9.04 17.52 -11.84
CA ASN A 85 9.17 16.08 -11.62
C ASN A 85 7.97 15.52 -10.84
N ARG A 86 6.92 15.16 -11.59
CA ARG A 86 5.71 14.50 -11.06
C ARG A 86 5.94 13.07 -10.54
N ALA A 87 7.12 12.49 -10.77
CA ALA A 87 7.50 11.17 -10.25
C ALA A 87 8.36 11.24 -8.97
N SER A 88 8.56 12.44 -8.40
CA SER A 88 9.31 12.67 -7.15
C SER A 88 8.70 11.94 -5.94
N GLN A 89 9.51 11.65 -4.91
CA GLN A 89 8.99 11.06 -3.67
C GLN A 89 8.09 12.07 -2.95
N ARG A 90 8.42 13.36 -3.00
CA ARG A 90 7.52 14.45 -2.56
C ARG A 90 6.12 14.30 -3.13
N GLU A 91 5.99 14.17 -4.45
CA GLU A 91 4.67 14.09 -5.08
C GLU A 91 3.94 12.79 -4.70
N LYS A 92 4.65 11.66 -4.61
CA LYS A 92 4.08 10.38 -4.12
C LYS A 92 3.54 10.52 -2.69
N VAL A 93 4.31 11.12 -1.79
CA VAL A 93 3.91 11.36 -0.39
C VAL A 93 2.75 12.34 -0.33
N ALA A 94 2.80 13.44 -1.09
CA ALA A 94 1.73 14.43 -1.14
C ALA A 94 0.41 13.83 -1.63
N PHE A 95 0.46 13.01 -2.68
CA PHE A 95 -0.69 12.30 -3.21
C PHE A 95 -1.27 11.31 -2.19
N ARG A 96 -0.44 10.47 -1.56
CA ARG A 96 -0.89 9.52 -0.52
C ARG A 96 -1.48 10.20 0.70
N ASN A 97 -0.86 11.29 1.17
CA ASN A 97 -1.43 12.09 2.25
C ASN A 97 -2.79 12.69 1.84
N PHE A 98 -2.90 13.19 0.61
CA PHE A 98 -4.16 13.71 0.10
C PHE A 98 -5.24 12.62 0.07
N THR A 99 -4.95 11.43 -0.45
CA THR A 99 -5.93 10.33 -0.49
C THR A 99 -6.40 9.94 0.91
N ILE A 100 -5.46 9.71 1.83
CA ILE A 100 -5.76 9.30 3.22
C ILE A 100 -6.63 10.34 3.95
N TYR A 101 -6.30 11.63 3.85
CA TYR A 101 -7.05 12.67 4.58
C TYR A 101 -8.37 13.09 3.92
N ASN A 102 -8.58 12.73 2.64
CA ASN A 102 -9.80 13.10 1.91
C ASN A 102 -10.87 11.99 1.95
N GLU A 103 -10.49 10.77 2.33
CA GLU A 103 -11.43 9.69 2.62
C GLU A 103 -12.18 9.96 3.94
N ARG A 104 -13.52 9.94 3.89
CA ARG A 104 -14.38 10.46 4.97
C ARG A 104 -14.57 9.51 6.16
N SER A 105 -14.22 8.24 6.03
CA SER A 105 -14.44 7.23 7.06
C SER A 105 -13.17 6.42 7.28
N ALA A 106 -12.54 6.61 8.44
CA ALA A 106 -11.58 5.62 8.92
C ALA A 106 -12.39 4.39 9.36
N ASP A 107 -12.17 3.27 8.70
CA ASP A 107 -12.75 2.02 9.14
C ASP A 107 -12.14 1.61 10.49
N GLU A 108 -12.99 1.43 11.49
CA GLU A 108 -12.54 0.98 12.80
C GLU A 108 -12.43 -0.55 12.81
N LEU A 109 -11.21 -1.05 12.92
CA LEU A 109 -10.90 -2.48 13.05
C LEU A 109 -10.05 -2.70 14.30
N ARG A 110 -10.57 -3.50 15.24
CA ARG A 110 -9.90 -3.82 16.53
C ARG A 110 -9.59 -5.31 16.70
N GLU A 111 -9.77 -6.09 15.64
CA GLU A 111 -9.50 -7.53 15.64
C GLU A 111 -7.99 -7.80 15.49
N PRO A 112 -7.47 -8.91 16.04
CA PRO A 112 -6.05 -9.21 15.96
C PRO A 112 -5.62 -9.42 14.50
N LEU A 113 -4.50 -8.82 14.14
CA LEU A 113 -3.89 -8.89 12.81
C LEU A 113 -2.38 -9.10 12.93
N PRO A 114 -1.74 -9.69 11.92
CA PRO A 114 -0.29 -9.80 11.90
C PRO A 114 0.38 -8.43 11.99
N GLU A 115 1.42 -8.32 12.81
CA GLU A 115 2.15 -7.06 12.97
C GLU A 115 2.74 -6.57 11.64
N ALA A 116 2.64 -5.26 11.39
CA ALA A 116 3.10 -4.61 10.15
C ALA A 116 4.63 -4.42 10.12
N VAL A 117 5.38 -5.51 10.29
CA VAL A 117 6.84 -5.58 10.36
C VAL A 117 7.40 -6.66 9.41
N GLY A 118 8.66 -6.51 8.99
CA GLY A 118 9.32 -7.48 8.12
C GLY A 118 8.54 -7.75 6.83
N LYS A 119 8.19 -9.03 6.58
CA LYS A 119 7.40 -9.47 5.41
C LYS A 119 5.94 -8.96 5.40
N ASN A 120 5.46 -8.44 6.54
CA ASN A 120 4.12 -7.87 6.68
C ASN A 120 4.16 -6.35 6.74
N ARG A 121 5.30 -5.70 6.44
CA ARG A 121 5.42 -4.23 6.50
C ARG A 121 4.42 -3.50 5.60
N ASP A 122 4.01 -4.15 4.52
CA ASP A 122 3.04 -3.68 3.55
C ASP A 122 1.60 -4.18 3.81
N LEU A 123 1.36 -4.90 4.91
CA LEU A 123 0.04 -5.41 5.29
C LEU A 123 -0.82 -4.27 5.85
N ILE A 124 -1.41 -3.50 4.95
CA ILE A 124 -2.42 -2.49 5.26
C ILE A 124 -3.79 -3.12 4.97
N PRO A 125 -4.68 -3.28 5.96
CA PRO A 125 -5.94 -4.02 5.79
C PRO A 125 -6.85 -3.54 4.64
N ASP A 126 -6.91 -2.22 4.42
CA ASP A 126 -7.71 -1.63 3.34
C ASP A 126 -7.12 -1.86 1.94
N ASP A 127 -5.79 -1.97 1.85
CA ASP A 127 -5.04 -2.20 0.61
C ASP A 127 -4.64 -3.67 0.41
N THR A 128 -5.00 -4.56 1.35
CA THR A 128 -4.75 -6.00 1.27
C THR A 128 -6.03 -6.69 0.84
N PHE A 129 -6.00 -7.43 -0.27
CA PHE A 129 -7.22 -8.05 -0.83
C PHE A 129 -7.27 -9.56 -0.59
N VAL A 130 -8.49 -10.05 -0.42
CA VAL A 130 -8.82 -11.45 -0.22
C VAL A 130 -9.78 -11.89 -1.32
N LEU A 131 -9.42 -12.95 -2.04
CA LEU A 131 -10.31 -13.61 -2.97
C LEU A 131 -11.27 -14.51 -2.20
N VAL A 132 -12.55 -14.47 -2.53
CA VAL A 132 -13.55 -15.40 -2.00
C VAL A 132 -13.89 -16.41 -3.08
N GLY A 133 -13.48 -17.65 -2.84
CA GLY A 133 -13.65 -18.78 -3.75
C GLY A 133 -14.64 -19.81 -3.24
N TYR A 134 -15.23 -20.56 -4.17
CA TYR A 134 -16.20 -21.61 -3.89
C TYR A 134 -15.69 -22.96 -4.37
N TYR A 135 -15.67 -23.96 -3.47
CA TYR A 135 -15.41 -25.33 -3.87
C TYR A 135 -16.73 -26.10 -4.09
N LYS A 136 -16.80 -26.87 -5.18
CA LYS A 136 -18.04 -27.53 -5.60
C LYS A 136 -18.38 -28.83 -4.86
N ASN A 137 -17.36 -29.57 -4.40
CA ASN A 137 -17.48 -30.86 -3.74
C ASN A 137 -16.14 -31.27 -3.09
N ASP A 138 -16.14 -32.39 -2.36
CA ASP A 138 -14.95 -32.88 -1.64
C ASP A 138 -13.80 -33.28 -2.57
N SER A 139 -14.09 -33.82 -3.76
CA SER A 139 -13.04 -34.11 -4.75
C SER A 139 -12.32 -32.83 -5.20
N HIS A 140 -13.05 -31.73 -5.35
CA HIS A 140 -12.47 -30.43 -5.67
C HIS A 140 -11.62 -29.88 -4.53
N LEU A 141 -12.14 -29.93 -3.30
CA LEU A 141 -11.40 -29.49 -2.11
C LEU A 141 -10.12 -30.31 -1.90
N THR A 142 -10.19 -31.63 -2.11
CA THR A 142 -9.03 -32.53 -2.03
C THR A 142 -7.98 -32.18 -3.07
N TRP A 143 -8.40 -31.89 -4.31
CA TRP A 143 -7.49 -31.42 -5.36
C TRP A 143 -6.81 -30.10 -4.99
N ILE A 144 -7.57 -29.13 -4.48
CA ILE A 144 -7.05 -27.81 -4.06
C ILE A 144 -5.95 -28.00 -3.00
N ARG A 145 -6.22 -28.77 -1.94
CA ARG A 145 -5.27 -29.03 -0.85
C ARG A 145 -4.06 -29.84 -1.31
N LYS A 146 -4.25 -30.84 -2.17
CA LYS A 146 -3.16 -31.70 -2.65
C LYS A 146 -2.19 -30.95 -3.57
N HIS A 147 -2.73 -30.11 -4.44
CA HIS A 147 -1.94 -29.43 -5.46
C HIS A 147 -1.52 -28.01 -5.06
N ASN A 148 -2.09 -27.46 -3.98
CA ASN A 148 -1.86 -26.07 -3.57
C ASN A 148 -2.21 -25.09 -4.71
N LEU A 149 -3.32 -25.36 -5.39
CA LEU A 149 -3.80 -24.59 -6.53
C LEU A 149 -5.30 -24.33 -6.35
N TYR A 150 -5.73 -23.12 -6.70
CA TYR A 150 -7.13 -22.79 -6.79
C TYR A 150 -7.45 -22.14 -8.15
N ASN A 151 -8.54 -22.56 -8.79
CA ASN A 151 -8.91 -22.12 -10.12
C ASN A 151 -10.22 -21.34 -10.15
N PHE A 152 -10.17 -20.11 -10.68
CA PHE A 152 -11.34 -19.33 -11.06
C PHE A 152 -11.65 -19.52 -12.53
N ARG A 153 -12.94 -19.57 -12.86
CA ARG A 153 -13.39 -19.51 -14.25
C ARG A 153 -13.11 -18.10 -14.80
N THR A 154 -12.72 -17.99 -16.06
CA THR A 154 -12.51 -16.71 -16.74
C THR A 154 -13.26 -16.63 -18.07
N GLY A 155 -13.38 -15.42 -18.62
CA GLY A 155 -14.09 -15.11 -19.88
C GLY A 155 -15.35 -14.27 -19.71
N ALA A 156 -16.11 -14.08 -20.79
CA ALA A 156 -17.27 -13.17 -20.83
C ALA A 156 -18.60 -13.75 -20.27
N ARG A 157 -18.58 -14.98 -19.74
CA ARG A 157 -19.79 -15.68 -19.29
C ARG A 157 -20.06 -15.46 -17.80
N ALA A 158 -21.32 -15.55 -17.41
CA ALA A 158 -21.72 -15.52 -15.99
C ALA A 158 -20.90 -16.54 -15.15
N GLY A 159 -20.39 -16.06 -14.01
CA GLY A 159 -19.54 -16.84 -13.11
C GLY A 159 -18.05 -16.86 -13.43
N SER A 160 -17.59 -16.01 -14.35
CA SER A 160 -16.18 -15.65 -14.44
C SER A 160 -15.79 -14.66 -13.34
N LEU A 161 -14.55 -14.77 -12.87
CA LEU A 161 -13.93 -13.73 -12.06
C LEU A 161 -13.51 -12.58 -12.99
N ALA A 162 -13.98 -11.37 -12.74
CA ALA A 162 -13.48 -10.18 -13.41
C ALA A 162 -12.08 -9.87 -12.89
N LEU A 163 -11.11 -9.71 -13.79
CA LEU A 163 -9.75 -9.36 -13.41
C LEU A 163 -9.62 -7.84 -13.22
N GLY A 164 -9.47 -7.41 -11.96
CA GLY A 164 -9.12 -6.05 -11.58
C GLY A 164 -7.88 -6.01 -10.70
N VAL A 165 -7.58 -4.81 -10.16
CA VAL A 165 -6.42 -4.59 -9.28
C VAL A 165 -6.52 -5.45 -8.01
N ARG A 166 -7.73 -5.64 -7.47
CA ARG A 166 -7.97 -6.45 -6.26
C ARG A 166 -7.69 -7.92 -6.49
N GLU A 167 -8.15 -8.47 -7.61
CA GLU A 167 -8.02 -9.90 -7.92
C GLU A 167 -6.60 -10.29 -8.30
N VAL A 168 -5.86 -9.39 -8.94
CA VAL A 168 -4.45 -9.61 -9.26
C VAL A 168 -3.62 -9.52 -7.97
N ASN A 169 -3.76 -8.44 -7.20
CA ASN A 169 -2.94 -8.21 -6.00
C ASN A 169 -3.48 -8.87 -4.72
N ALA A 170 -4.34 -9.88 -4.84
CA ALA A 170 -4.86 -10.58 -3.67
C ALA A 170 -3.73 -11.34 -2.94
N ARG A 171 -3.69 -11.18 -1.62
CA ARG A 171 -2.72 -11.83 -0.74
C ARG A 171 -3.27 -13.11 -0.13
N TYR A 172 -4.60 -13.21 -0.03
CA TYR A 172 -5.28 -14.37 0.56
C TYR A 172 -6.43 -14.86 -0.30
N LEU A 173 -6.84 -16.10 -0.04
CA LEU A 173 -7.98 -16.77 -0.61
C LEU A 173 -8.78 -17.40 0.53
N LEU A 174 -10.02 -16.95 0.73
CA LEU A 174 -11.00 -17.60 1.60
C LEU A 174 -11.84 -18.57 0.76
N LEU A 175 -11.92 -19.83 1.17
CA LEU A 175 -12.75 -20.84 0.51
C LEU A 175 -13.99 -21.18 1.30
N HIS A 176 -15.13 -21.32 0.63
CA HIS A 176 -16.34 -21.87 1.24
C HIS A 176 -17.04 -22.85 0.29
N GLY A 177 -17.89 -23.70 0.84
CA GLY A 177 -18.54 -24.80 0.12
C GLY A 177 -20.06 -24.79 0.12
N PRO A 178 -20.67 -25.88 -0.39
CA PRO A 178 -22.11 -26.06 -0.38
C PRO A 178 -22.67 -26.05 1.04
N GLY A 179 -23.63 -25.17 1.32
CA GLY A 179 -24.25 -25.03 2.65
C GLY A 179 -23.37 -24.37 3.71
N GLU A 180 -22.14 -23.97 3.38
CA GLU A 180 -21.24 -23.32 4.30
C GLU A 180 -21.40 -21.79 4.22
N THR A 181 -21.93 -21.21 5.28
CA THR A 181 -22.04 -19.75 5.46
C THR A 181 -20.87 -19.18 6.26
N VAL A 182 -20.22 -20.00 7.08
CA VAL A 182 -19.09 -19.61 7.93
C VAL A 182 -17.89 -20.48 7.65
N SER A 183 -16.80 -19.86 7.18
CA SER A 183 -15.56 -20.56 6.82
C SER A 183 -14.35 -20.01 7.58
N GLY A 184 -13.44 -20.91 7.96
CA GLY A 184 -12.08 -20.57 8.42
C GLY A 184 -10.99 -21.04 7.44
N MET A 185 -11.37 -21.48 6.23
CA MET A 185 -10.44 -22.01 5.23
C MET A 185 -9.75 -20.87 4.46
N LEU A 186 -8.80 -20.23 5.14
CA LEU A 186 -7.96 -19.20 4.56
C LEU A 186 -6.66 -19.81 4.03
N PHE A 187 -6.27 -19.38 2.84
CA PHE A 187 -4.99 -19.71 2.22
C PHE A 187 -4.25 -18.44 1.84
N LYS A 188 -2.93 -18.46 1.91
CA LYS A 188 -2.09 -17.39 1.38
C LYS A 188 -1.89 -17.59 -0.12
N VAL A 189 -1.92 -16.51 -0.89
CA VAL A 189 -1.62 -16.54 -2.32
C VAL A 189 -0.12 -16.32 -2.48
N ARG A 190 0.60 -17.29 -3.07
CA ARG A 190 2.08 -17.24 -3.17
C ARG A 190 2.58 -16.19 -4.15
N SER A 191 1.81 -15.93 -5.21
CA SER A 191 2.16 -14.98 -6.25
C SER A 191 0.94 -14.12 -6.60
N PRO A 192 1.06 -12.78 -6.60
CA PRO A 192 -0.02 -11.85 -6.96
C PRO A 192 -0.27 -11.82 -8.47
N ALA A 193 -0.01 -12.92 -9.18
CA ALA A 193 -0.22 -13.02 -10.61
C ALA A 193 -0.80 -14.40 -10.92
N PRO A 194 -2.11 -14.50 -11.24
CA PRO A 194 -2.70 -15.76 -11.65
C PRO A 194 -2.10 -16.23 -12.97
N ARG A 195 -1.96 -17.55 -13.12
CA ARG A 195 -1.58 -18.17 -14.39
C ARG A 195 -2.84 -18.53 -15.17
N LEU A 196 -2.80 -18.37 -16.49
CA LEU A 196 -3.87 -18.83 -17.38
C LEU A 196 -3.65 -20.31 -17.71
N PHE A 197 -4.55 -21.18 -17.27
CA PHE A 197 -4.51 -22.61 -17.60
C PHE A 197 -5.65 -22.95 -18.54
N SER A 198 -5.36 -23.78 -19.53
CA SER A 198 -6.36 -24.44 -20.35
C SER A 198 -7.03 -25.59 -19.60
N LYS A 199 -8.15 -26.06 -20.15
CA LYS A 199 -8.80 -27.30 -19.73
C LYS A 199 -7.82 -28.47 -19.73
N GLN A 200 -6.95 -28.57 -20.73
CA GLN A 200 -5.97 -29.65 -20.86
C GLN A 200 -4.91 -29.56 -19.76
N ASP A 201 -4.41 -28.36 -19.45
CA ASP A 201 -3.43 -28.14 -18.38
C ASP A 201 -3.99 -28.59 -17.02
N LEU A 202 -5.25 -28.26 -16.74
CA LEU A 202 -5.93 -28.70 -15.52
C LEU A 202 -6.10 -30.21 -15.46
N LEU A 203 -6.46 -30.87 -16.57
CA LEU A 203 -6.58 -32.33 -16.64
C LEU A 203 -5.22 -33.00 -16.39
N GLN A 204 -4.13 -32.48 -16.96
CA GLN A 204 -2.77 -32.96 -16.71
C GLN A 204 -2.36 -32.79 -15.23
N LYS A 205 -2.89 -31.76 -14.56
CA LYS A 205 -2.72 -31.54 -13.11
C LYS A 205 -3.71 -32.34 -12.25
N GLY A 206 -4.48 -33.27 -12.83
CA GLY A 206 -5.40 -34.13 -12.09
C GLY A 206 -6.70 -33.46 -11.64
N TYR A 207 -7.07 -32.32 -12.23
CA TYR A 207 -8.31 -31.62 -11.90
C TYR A 207 -9.53 -32.49 -12.29
N PRO A 208 -10.49 -32.74 -11.38
CA PRO A 208 -11.44 -33.84 -11.54
C PRO A 208 -12.44 -33.66 -12.68
N ALA A 209 -12.89 -32.43 -12.96
CA ALA A 209 -13.88 -32.17 -14.02
C ALA A 209 -13.92 -30.68 -14.42
N PRO A 210 -13.06 -30.23 -15.34
CA PRO A 210 -13.07 -28.86 -15.85
C PRO A 210 -14.20 -28.67 -16.87
N SER A 211 -15.09 -27.73 -16.58
CA SER A 211 -16.28 -27.38 -17.38
C SER A 211 -16.08 -26.28 -18.43
N ARG A 212 -14.96 -25.56 -18.39
CA ARG A 212 -14.62 -24.42 -19.25
C ARG A 212 -13.27 -24.66 -19.91
N GLU A 213 -12.99 -23.92 -20.98
CA GLU A 213 -11.75 -24.03 -21.73
C GLU A 213 -10.56 -23.33 -21.06
N LEU A 214 -10.82 -22.26 -20.30
CA LEU A 214 -9.78 -21.45 -19.67
C LEU A 214 -10.11 -21.12 -18.22
N TYR A 215 -9.07 -21.06 -17.39
CA TYR A 215 -9.12 -20.76 -15.98
C TYR A 215 -7.96 -19.87 -15.56
N LEU A 216 -8.22 -19.03 -14.56
CA LEU A 216 -7.19 -18.32 -13.81
C LEU A 216 -6.83 -19.15 -12.59
N VAL A 217 -5.58 -19.55 -12.50
CA VAL A 217 -5.08 -20.45 -11.46
C VAL A 217 -4.13 -19.69 -10.56
N TYR A 218 -4.43 -19.72 -9.26
CA TYR A 218 -3.64 -19.14 -8.20
C TYR A 218 -2.91 -20.25 -7.45
N GLU A 219 -1.64 -20.02 -7.15
CA GLU A 219 -0.86 -20.86 -6.25
C GLU A 219 -1.18 -20.46 -4.81
N THR A 220 -1.63 -21.42 -4.03
CA THR A 220 -2.10 -21.22 -2.66
C THR A 220 -1.13 -21.86 -1.67
N ASP A 221 -1.09 -21.35 -0.45
CA ASP A 221 -0.34 -21.91 0.66
C ASP A 221 -1.30 -22.08 1.85
N PRO A 222 -1.45 -23.28 2.42
CA PRO A 222 -2.24 -23.47 3.63
C PRO A 222 -1.60 -22.80 4.87
N GLU A 223 -0.31 -22.47 4.83
CA GLU A 223 0.37 -21.79 5.93
C GLU A 223 0.09 -20.28 5.90
N VAL A 224 -0.83 -19.85 6.76
CA VAL A 224 -1.17 -18.44 7.00
C VAL A 224 -0.54 -17.93 8.29
N GLU A 225 -0.59 -16.61 8.50
CA GLU A 225 -0.10 -15.99 9.73
C GLU A 225 -0.85 -16.52 10.98
N PRO A 226 -0.16 -16.72 12.13
CA PRO A 226 -0.73 -17.39 13.30
C PRO A 226 -2.03 -16.77 13.83
N GLU A 227 -2.16 -15.45 13.72
CA GLU A 227 -3.33 -14.67 14.14
C GLU A 227 -4.61 -15.15 13.43
N PHE A 228 -4.50 -15.69 12.21
CA PHE A 228 -5.65 -16.13 11.41
C PHE A 228 -6.09 -17.57 11.67
N LEU A 229 -5.29 -18.41 12.33
CA LEU A 229 -5.50 -19.88 12.36
C LEU A 229 -6.81 -20.34 13.01
N GLN A 230 -7.35 -19.56 13.95
CA GLN A 230 -8.60 -19.88 14.66
C GLN A 230 -9.77 -18.98 14.25
N MET A 231 -9.53 -18.08 13.30
CA MET A 231 -10.55 -17.16 12.85
C MET A 231 -11.52 -17.83 11.89
N ARG A 232 -12.79 -17.46 12.01
CA ARG A 232 -13.85 -17.88 11.11
C ARG A 232 -14.66 -16.67 10.70
N TRP A 233 -14.97 -16.58 9.42
CA TRP A 233 -15.68 -15.45 8.83
C TRP A 233 -17.02 -15.90 8.27
N ASP A 234 -18.04 -15.12 8.53
CA ASP A 234 -19.36 -15.28 7.94
C ASP A 234 -19.35 -14.68 6.53
N VAL A 235 -19.29 -15.55 5.53
CA VAL A 235 -19.22 -15.19 4.12
C VAL A 235 -20.47 -14.41 3.70
N THR A 236 -21.61 -14.61 4.36
CA THR A 236 -22.87 -13.94 4.02
C THR A 236 -22.87 -12.46 4.35
N ARG A 237 -21.96 -12.02 5.24
CA ARG A 237 -21.78 -10.62 5.64
C ARG A 237 -20.80 -9.86 4.72
N LEU A 238 -20.14 -10.53 3.79
CA LEU A 238 -19.12 -9.92 2.92
C LEU A 238 -19.75 -9.13 1.76
N PRO A 239 -19.19 -7.95 1.41
CA PRO A 239 -19.65 -7.16 0.28
C PRO A 239 -19.33 -7.89 -1.02
N GLY A 240 -20.36 -8.39 -1.70
CA GLY A 240 -20.23 -9.19 -2.93
C GLY A 240 -20.84 -10.59 -2.83
N TYR A 241 -21.16 -11.05 -1.61
CA TYR A 241 -21.89 -12.30 -1.42
C TYR A 241 -23.27 -12.26 -2.09
N ARG A 242 -23.66 -13.40 -2.65
CA ARG A 242 -24.98 -13.59 -3.26
C ARG A 242 -25.57 -14.91 -2.77
N ALA A 243 -26.85 -14.91 -2.41
CA ALA A 243 -27.50 -16.10 -1.87
C ALA A 243 -27.79 -17.18 -2.94
N ASN A 244 -28.16 -18.38 -2.47
CA ASN A 244 -28.61 -19.50 -3.30
C ASN A 244 -27.56 -19.96 -4.32
N ARG A 245 -27.99 -20.34 -5.54
CA ARG A 245 -27.08 -20.79 -6.62
C ARG A 245 -25.99 -19.78 -6.98
N ALA A 246 -26.20 -18.51 -6.64
CA ALA A 246 -25.23 -17.44 -6.88
C ALA A 246 -24.12 -17.36 -5.81
N SER A 247 -24.20 -18.13 -4.72
CA SER A 247 -23.18 -18.17 -3.66
C SER A 247 -21.84 -18.71 -4.16
N GLY A 248 -21.84 -19.48 -5.25
CA GLY A 248 -20.62 -19.96 -5.89
C GLY A 248 -19.96 -18.96 -6.84
N LEU A 249 -20.50 -17.74 -6.97
CA LEU A 249 -19.88 -16.71 -7.80
C LEU A 249 -18.69 -16.11 -7.03
N PRO A 250 -17.50 -16.08 -7.63
CA PRO A 250 -16.32 -15.55 -6.95
C PRO A 250 -16.35 -14.03 -6.91
N PHE A 251 -15.75 -13.46 -5.88
CA PHE A 251 -15.58 -12.02 -5.70
C PHE A 251 -14.33 -11.73 -4.86
N SER A 252 -13.99 -10.45 -4.69
CA SER A 252 -12.87 -10.01 -3.86
C SER A 252 -13.34 -8.97 -2.84
N VAL A 253 -12.69 -8.98 -1.68
CA VAL A 253 -12.92 -8.04 -0.57
C VAL A 253 -11.59 -7.53 -0.05
N SER A 254 -11.58 -6.40 0.66
CA SER A 254 -10.42 -6.00 1.47
C SER A 254 -10.30 -6.88 2.72
N LEU A 255 -9.11 -6.93 3.31
CA LEU A 255 -8.89 -7.61 4.58
C LEU A 255 -9.72 -6.94 5.68
N THR A 256 -9.91 -5.62 5.65
CA THR A 256 -10.84 -4.92 6.56
C THR A 256 -12.27 -5.43 6.46
N GLU A 257 -12.80 -5.56 5.24
CA GLU A 257 -14.14 -6.09 4.99
C GLU A 257 -14.26 -7.54 5.48
N LEU A 258 -13.22 -8.37 5.24
CA LEU A 258 -13.16 -9.73 5.76
C LEU A 258 -13.23 -9.74 7.28
N MET A 259 -12.36 -8.99 7.96
CA MET A 259 -12.24 -9.01 9.41
C MET A 259 -13.49 -8.47 10.12
N LYS A 260 -14.24 -7.55 9.51
CA LYS A 260 -15.55 -7.12 10.01
C LYS A 260 -16.60 -8.24 10.01
N ALA A 261 -16.43 -9.25 9.17
CA ALA A 261 -17.30 -10.44 9.10
C ALA A 261 -16.85 -11.58 10.03
N LEU A 262 -15.87 -11.35 10.91
CA LEU A 262 -15.43 -12.33 11.91
C LEU A 262 -16.61 -12.76 12.79
N VAL A 263 -16.71 -14.07 13.03
CA VAL A 263 -17.65 -14.69 13.96
C VAL A 263 -17.03 -14.70 15.34
N LYS A 264 -17.73 -14.12 16.32
CA LYS A 264 -17.32 -14.08 17.72
C LYS A 264 -17.81 -15.31 18.48
#